data_AF-A0A6D1A6K6-F1
#
_entry.id   AF-A0A6D1A6K6-F1
#
_cell.length_a   1.000
_cell.length_b   1.000
_cell.length_c   1.000
_cell.angle_alpha   90.00
_cell.angle_beta   90.00
_cell.angle_gamma   90.00
#
_symmetry.space_group_name_H-M   'P 1'
#
loop_
_entity.id
_entity.type
_entity.pdbx_description
1 polymer ?
#
loop_
_entity_poly.entity_id
_entity_poly.type
_entity_poly.pdbx_seq_one_letter_code
_entity_poly.pdbx_strand_id
1 'polypeptide(L)'
;QESDTVIMIAPAINGLESLEAVVLDDIARVSPKVMELNNFEFFHHHPAREDLAKLINILKPEYVIPVQGLYRYLQDAQRYMVKNVGFNSKN
;
A
#
# COMPACT_ATOMS: atom_id res chain seq x y z
N GLN A 1 -29.35 -10.65 -10.17
CA GLN A 1 -29.28 -12.10 -9.86
C GLN A 1 -29.04 -12.19 -8.37
N GLU A 2 -30.01 -12.70 -7.60
CA GLU A 2 -29.97 -12.64 -6.11
C GLU A 2 -29.01 -13.65 -5.46
N SER A 3 -28.51 -14.62 -6.23
CA SER A 3 -27.58 -15.65 -5.77
C SER A 3 -26.12 -15.22 -5.76
N ASP A 4 -25.78 -14.22 -6.57
CA ASP A 4 -24.39 -13.90 -6.89
C ASP A 4 -23.71 -13.23 -5.70
N THR A 5 -22.46 -13.61 -5.46
CA THR A 5 -21.62 -12.99 -4.43
C THR A 5 -20.55 -12.17 -5.13
N VAL A 6 -20.49 -10.88 -4.81
CA VAL A 6 -19.48 -9.96 -5.32
C VAL A 6 -18.44 -9.74 -4.24
N ILE A 7 -17.17 -9.95 -4.59
CA ILE A 7 -16.03 -9.72 -3.70
C ILE A 7 -15.21 -8.58 -4.30
N MET A 8 -15.21 -7.44 -3.63
CA MET A 8 -14.40 -6.29 -3.99
C MET A 8 -13.01 -6.46 -3.38
N ILE A 9 -12.04 -6.82 -4.23
CA ILE A 9 -10.64 -7.04 -3.84
C ILE A 9 -9.75 -5.81 -4.02
N ALA A 10 -10.31 -4.73 -4.54
CA ALA A 10 -9.60 -3.49 -4.81
C ALA A 10 -10.06 -2.43 -3.81
N PRO A 11 -9.34 -2.22 -2.70
CA PRO A 11 -9.71 -1.21 -1.73
C PRO A 11 -9.56 0.20 -2.31
N ALA A 12 -10.28 1.13 -1.70
CA ALA A 12 -10.25 2.57 -1.98
C ALA A 12 -8.84 3.11 -2.27
N ILE A 13 -8.65 3.64 -3.49
CA ILE A 13 -7.47 4.44 -3.80
C ILE A 13 -7.72 5.85 -3.24
N ASN A 14 -6.75 6.39 -2.51
CA ASN A 14 -6.81 7.75 -1.96
C ASN A 14 -7.23 8.77 -3.03
N GLY A 15 -8.32 9.49 -2.79
CA GLY A 15 -8.91 10.46 -3.71
C GLY A 15 -10.00 9.91 -4.64
N LEU A 16 -10.27 8.60 -4.62
CA LEU A 16 -11.34 7.93 -5.38
C LEU A 16 -12.41 7.30 -4.49
N GLU A 17 -12.38 7.54 -3.18
CA GLU A 17 -13.29 6.94 -2.19
C GLU A 17 -14.76 7.23 -2.54
N SER A 18 -15.07 8.45 -2.99
CA SER A 18 -16.42 8.83 -3.41
C SER A 18 -16.90 8.05 -4.63
N LEU A 19 -16.01 7.76 -5.59
CA LEU A 19 -16.36 7.01 -6.79
C LEU A 19 -16.60 5.55 -6.45
N GLU A 20 -15.73 4.96 -5.65
CA GLU A 20 -15.89 3.59 -5.15
C GLU A 20 -17.20 3.43 -4.37
N ALA A 21 -17.54 4.37 -3.49
CA ALA A 21 -18.78 4.33 -2.73
C ALA A 21 -20.03 4.34 -3.64
N VAL A 22 -20.02 5.14 -4.71
CA VAL A 22 -21.10 5.16 -5.70
C VAL A 22 -21.19 3.81 -6.43
N VAL A 23 -20.06 3.23 -6.83
CA VAL A 23 -20.02 1.93 -7.51
C VAL A 23 -20.50 0.80 -6.58
N LEU A 24 -20.09 0.81 -5.32
CA LEU A 24 -20.53 -0.16 -4.33
C LEU A 24 -22.03 -0.05 -4.05
N ASP A 25 -22.58 1.16 -3.99
CA ASP A 25 -24.04 1.37 -3.84
C ASP A 25 -24.82 0.81 -5.04
N ASP A 26 -24.31 1.02 -6.26
CA ASP A 26 -24.91 0.46 -7.47
C ASP A 26 -24.86 -1.06 -7.50
N ILE A 27 -23.76 -1.67 -7.07
CA ILE A 27 -23.63 -3.12 -6.96
C ILE A 27 -24.56 -3.68 -5.88
N ALA A 28 -24.60 -3.04 -4.71
CA ALA A 28 -25.44 -3.46 -3.58
C ALA A 28 -26.94 -3.41 -3.91
N ARG A 29 -27.36 -2.55 -4.84
CA ARG A 29 -28.74 -2.48 -5.35
C ARG A 29 -29.12 -3.70 -6.21
N VAL A 30 -28.15 -4.40 -6.80
CA VAL A 30 -28.38 -5.54 -7.72
C VAL A 30 -28.05 -6.89 -7.08
N SER A 31 -27.02 -6.93 -6.23
CA SER A 31 -26.61 -8.13 -5.48
C SER A 31 -26.63 -7.85 -3.98
N PRO A 32 -27.39 -8.63 -3.18
CA PRO A 32 -27.45 -8.48 -1.73
C PRO A 32 -26.19 -8.98 -1.01
N LYS A 33 -25.27 -9.68 -1.71
CA LYS A 33 -24.06 -10.28 -1.12
C LYS A 33 -22.82 -9.61 -1.68
N VAL A 34 -22.47 -8.46 -1.11
CA VAL A 34 -21.24 -7.74 -1.42
C VAL A 34 -20.31 -7.83 -0.21
N MET A 35 -19.08 -8.27 -0.44
CA MET A 35 -17.99 -8.27 0.54
C MET A 35 -16.86 -7.40 0.01
N GLU A 36 -16.37 -6.49 0.84
CA GLU A 36 -15.23 -5.63 0.52
C GLU A 36 -14.04 -6.03 1.38
N LEU A 37 -12.86 -6.19 0.75
CA LEU A 37 -11.61 -6.38 1.47
C LEU A 37 -11.03 -5.01 1.82
N ASN A 38 -10.73 -4.82 3.10
CA ASN A 38 -10.11 -3.58 3.53
C ASN A 38 -8.59 -3.57 3.21
N ASN A 39 -7.98 -2.38 3.32
CA ASN A 39 -6.54 -2.18 3.11
C ASN A 39 -5.62 -2.99 4.05
N PHE A 40 -6.15 -3.58 5.12
CA PHE A 40 -5.41 -4.44 6.06
C PHE A 40 -5.49 -5.93 5.70
N GLU A 41 -6.57 -6.34 5.01
CA GLU A 41 -6.81 -7.71 4.55
C GLU A 41 -6.20 -7.95 3.17
N PHE A 42 -6.14 -6.91 2.33
CA PHE A 42 -5.48 -6.96 1.03
C PHE A 42 -4.03 -6.47 1.13
N PHE A 43 -3.08 -7.39 0.96
CA PHE A 43 -1.66 -7.04 0.94
C PHE A 43 -1.35 -6.17 -0.28
N HIS A 44 -0.72 -5.02 -0.02
CA HIS A 44 -0.27 -4.13 -1.07
C HIS A 44 0.85 -4.81 -1.87
N HIS A 45 0.90 -4.55 -3.18
CA HIS A 45 2.01 -4.99 -4.03
C HIS A 45 3.33 -4.24 -3.75
N HIS A 46 3.29 -3.24 -2.86
CA HIS A 46 4.46 -2.49 -2.44
C HIS A 46 5.16 -3.19 -1.27
N PRO A 47 6.50 -3.21 -1.26
CA PRO A 47 7.28 -3.83 -0.19
C PRO A 47 6.99 -3.17 1.17
N ALA A 48 7.02 -3.96 2.24
CA ALA A 48 6.90 -3.44 3.59
C ALA A 48 8.17 -2.68 4.00
N ARG A 49 8.09 -1.92 5.09
CA ARG A 49 9.25 -1.17 5.62
C ARG A 49 10.40 -2.12 5.99
N GLU A 50 10.08 -3.30 6.50
CA GLU A 50 11.05 -4.33 6.88
C GLU A 50 11.80 -4.89 5.67
N ASP A 51 11.15 -4.94 4.51
CA ASP A 51 11.77 -5.41 3.27
C ASP A 51 12.84 -4.43 2.78
N LEU A 52 12.65 -3.13 3.03
CA LEU A 52 13.67 -2.12 2.76
C LEU A 52 14.95 -2.39 3.57
N ALA A 53 14.82 -2.66 4.87
CA ALA A 53 15.98 -2.97 5.72
C ALA A 53 16.67 -4.27 5.29
N LYS A 54 15.90 -5.32 4.98
CA LYS A 54 16.44 -6.58 4.47
C LYS A 54 17.21 -6.38 3.17
N LEU A 55 16.65 -5.62 2.23
CA LEU A 55 17.26 -5.37 0.93
C LEU A 55 18.63 -4.68 1.09
N ILE A 56 18.72 -3.66 1.93
CA ILE A 56 19.98 -2.95 2.19
C ILE A 56 20.99 -3.86 2.88
N ASN A 57 20.55 -4.66 3.85
CA ASN A 57 21.44 -5.61 4.54
C ASN A 57 22.02 -6.69 3.60
N ILE A 58 21.24 -7.12 2.61
CA ILE A 58 21.68 -8.11 1.61
C ILE A 58 22.61 -7.46 0.59
N LEU A 59 22.21 -6.33 0.01
CA LEU A 59 22.94 -5.70 -1.09
C LEU A 59 24.16 -4.89 -0.64
N LYS A 60 24.17 -4.41 0.61
CA LYS A 60 25.20 -3.52 1.18
C LYS A 60 25.61 -2.38 0.23
N PRO A 61 24.64 -1.57 -0.25
CA PRO A 61 24.93 -0.49 -1.17
C PRO A 61 25.75 0.62 -0.48
N GLU A 62 26.51 1.38 -1.27
CA GLU A 62 27.24 2.56 -0.78
C GLU A 62 26.31 3.77 -0.59
N TYR A 63 25.28 3.88 -1.45
CA TYR A 63 24.29 4.96 -1.44
C TYR A 63 22.89 4.39 -1.59
N VAL A 64 21.89 5.03 -0.96
CA VAL A 64 20.48 4.69 -1.21
C VAL A 64 19.63 5.91 -1.50
N ILE A 65 18.98 5.89 -2.65
CA ILE A 65 18.14 7.00 -3.14
C ILE A 65 16.70 6.49 -3.26
N PRO A 66 15.78 6.93 -2.39
CA PRO A 66 14.35 6.66 -2.56
C PRO A 66 13.80 7.42 -3.78
N VAL A 67 13.15 6.71 -4.70
CA VAL A 67 12.69 7.30 -5.98
C VAL A 67 11.17 7.29 -6.19
N GLN A 68 10.41 6.46 -5.46
CA GLN A 68 8.99 6.23 -5.73
C GLN A 68 8.10 6.71 -4.58
N GLY A 69 7.14 7.56 -4.91
CA GLY A 69 6.12 8.07 -4.00
C GLY A 69 6.22 9.57 -3.71
N LEU A 70 5.31 10.06 -2.87
CA LEU A 70 5.32 11.43 -2.38
C LEU A 70 6.53 11.69 -1.48
N TYR A 71 6.97 12.95 -1.39
CA TYR A 71 8.12 13.37 -0.58
C TYR A 71 8.07 12.85 0.88
N ARG A 72 6.89 12.82 1.49
CA ARG A 72 6.71 12.27 2.85
C ARG A 72 7.15 10.81 2.98
N TYR A 73 6.94 9.99 1.95
CA TYR A 73 7.33 8.58 1.93
C TYR A 73 8.84 8.43 1.74
N LEU A 74 9.43 9.28 0.90
CA LEU A 74 10.89 9.31 0.71
C LEU A 74 11.61 9.70 2.00
N GLN A 75 11.10 10.73 2.69
CA GLN A 75 11.61 11.16 3.99
C GLN A 75 11.45 10.09 5.07
N ASP A 76 10.30 9.42 5.11
CA ASP A 76 10.06 8.32 6.05
C ASP A 76 11.01 7.14 5.79
N ALA A 77 11.21 6.77 4.52
CA ALA A 77 12.17 5.73 4.13
C ALA A 77 13.60 6.08 4.57
N GLN A 78 14.07 7.31 4.31
CA GLN A 78 15.39 7.76 4.76
C GLN A 78 15.54 7.68 6.28
N ARG A 79 14.55 8.16 7.04
CA ARG A 79 14.56 8.09 8.51
C ARG A 79 14.59 6.65 9.01
N TYR A 80 13.83 5.76 8.38
CA TYR A 80 13.80 4.35 8.71
C TYR A 80 15.16 3.68 8.45
N MET A 81 15.81 3.98 7.34
CA MET A 81 17.15 3.46 6.99
C MET A 81 18.22 3.88 8.00
N VAL A 82 18.28 5.18 8.32
CA VAL A 82 19.26 5.72 9.29
C VAL A 82 19.08 5.07 10.65
N LYS A 83 17.84 4.89 11.10
CA LYS A 83 17.53 4.32 12.42
C LYS A 83 17.80 2.82 12.52
N ASN A 84 17.44 2.03 11.50
CA ASN A 84 17.38 0.57 11.62
C ASN A 84 18.54 -0.16 10.90
N VAL A 85 19.20 0.50 9.95
CA VAL A 85 20.27 -0.12 9.14
C VAL A 85 21.63 0.54 9.39
N GLY A 86 21.67 1.66 10.11
CA GLY A 86 22.91 2.37 10.44
C GLY A 86 23.52 3.13 9.26
N PHE A 87 22.74 3.40 8.22
CA PHE A 87 23.17 4.24 7.09
C PHE A 87 23.36 5.68 7.57
N ASN A 88 24.49 6.30 7.23
CA ASN A 88 24.77 7.70 7.59
C ASN A 88 23.89 8.62 6.74
N SER A 89 23.32 9.68 7.32
CA SER A 89 22.41 10.61 6.61
C SER A 89 23.04 11.37 5.43
N LYS A 90 24.35 11.22 5.23
CA LYS A 90 25.12 11.80 4.12
C LYS A 90 25.32 10.85 2.93
N ASN A 91 24.97 9.57 3.09
CA ASN A 91 25.04 8.50 2.09
C ASN A 91 23.62 8.06 1.71
#